data_AF-A0A813DK81-F1
#
_entry.id   AF-A0A813DK81-F1
#
_cell.length_a   1.000
_cell.length_b   1.000
_cell.length_c   1.000
_cell.angle_alpha   90.00
_cell.angle_beta   90.00
_cell.angle_gamma   90.00
#
_symmetry.space_group_name_H-M   'P 1'
#
loop_
_entity.id
_entity.type
_entity.pdbx_description
1 polymer ?
#
loop_
_entity_poly.entity_id
_entity_poly.type
_entity_poly.pdbx_seq_one_letter_code
_entity_poly.pdbx_strand_id
1 'polypeptide(L)'
;VVAISDPKGQGRVIVCTLHPNDLSGKGRKDGNVLKEDAFIKAVPTDKRMPTILLQVNDVTRKVLKIPGRLDKYQMWPVTIVAWKESSTMPLGRLKGQCIGKAGTLEAEERHALIENELDDHDVDFVDEELDE
;
A
#
# COMPACT_ATOMS: atom_id res chain seq x y z
N VAL A 1 -16.16 0.73 33.49
CA VAL A 1 -14.98 1.00 32.64
C VAL A 1 -15.18 0.21 31.35
N VAL A 2 -15.51 0.89 30.25
CA VAL A 2 -15.67 0.22 28.95
C VAL A 2 -14.27 0.08 28.37
N ALA A 3 -13.75 -1.13 28.33
CA ALA A 3 -12.52 -1.43 27.62
C ALA A 3 -12.82 -1.34 26.13
N ILE A 4 -12.37 -0.26 25.49
CA ILE A 4 -12.27 -0.22 24.03
C ILE A 4 -11.11 -1.17 23.72
N SER A 5 -11.44 -2.37 23.24
CA SER A 5 -10.44 -3.25 22.63
C SER A 5 -9.73 -2.46 21.54
N ASP A 6 -8.40 -2.61 21.44
CA ASP A 6 -7.63 -1.98 20.37
C ASP A 6 -8.37 -2.12 19.04
N PRO A 7 -8.53 -1.04 18.26
CA PRO A 7 -9.35 -1.06 17.07
C PRO A 7 -8.81 -2.14 16.13
N LYS A 8 -9.58 -3.22 15.97
CA LYS A 8 -9.35 -4.25 14.94
C LYS A 8 -9.08 -3.54 13.61
N GLY A 9 -7.86 -3.66 13.10
CA GLY A 9 -7.41 -2.98 11.86
C GLY A 9 -6.15 -2.12 11.99
N GLN A 10 -5.58 -1.92 13.19
CA GLN A 10 -4.22 -1.37 13.30
C GLN A 10 -3.22 -2.35 12.65
N GLY A 11 -2.64 -1.94 11.52
CA GLY A 11 -1.63 -2.73 10.81
C GLY A 11 -2.14 -3.50 9.58
N ARG A 12 -3.43 -3.40 9.25
CA ARG A 12 -3.99 -4.01 8.03
C ARG A 12 -3.22 -3.57 6.79
N VAL A 13 -2.91 -4.54 5.94
CA VAL A 13 -2.26 -4.31 4.64
C VAL A 13 -3.33 -4.10 3.61
N ILE A 14 -3.20 -3.03 2.84
CA ILE A 14 -4.14 -2.64 1.79
C ILE A 14 -3.36 -2.67 0.48
N VAL A 15 -3.86 -3.41 -0.49
CA VAL A 15 -3.20 -3.48 -1.79
C VAL A 15 -3.64 -2.30 -2.64
N CYS A 16 -2.66 -1.53 -3.12
CA CYS A 16 -2.88 -0.26 -3.79
C CYS A 16 -2.11 -0.16 -5.11
N THR A 17 -2.63 0.63 -6.04
CA THR A 17 -1.87 1.12 -7.19
C THR A 17 -1.33 2.53 -6.90
N LEU A 18 -0.17 2.88 -7.45
CA LEU A 18 0.49 4.15 -7.15
C LEU A 18 0.30 5.17 -8.28
N HIS A 19 -0.03 6.40 -7.90
CA HIS A 19 -0.34 7.50 -8.81
C HIS A 19 0.37 8.78 -8.35
N PRO A 20 0.85 9.62 -9.29
CA PRO A 20 1.44 10.89 -8.92
C PRO A 20 0.44 11.78 -8.18
N ASN A 21 0.91 12.49 -7.16
CA ASN A 21 0.07 13.47 -6.46
C ASN A 21 0.09 14.80 -7.21
N ASP A 22 -0.87 15.02 -8.09
CA ASP A 22 -0.98 16.28 -8.81
C ASP A 22 -1.66 17.36 -7.95
N LEU A 23 -0.86 18.00 -7.09
CA LEU A 23 -1.29 19.21 -6.36
C LEU A 23 -1.35 20.45 -7.26
N SER A 24 -0.71 20.39 -8.44
CA SER A 24 -0.54 21.55 -9.31
C SER A 24 -1.72 21.78 -10.28
N GLY A 25 -2.66 20.85 -10.35
CA GLY A 25 -3.83 20.92 -11.25
C GLY A 25 -3.46 20.88 -12.74
N LYS A 26 -2.20 20.63 -13.08
CA LYS A 26 -1.71 20.68 -14.47
C LYS A 26 -1.88 19.36 -15.24
N GLY A 27 -2.50 18.36 -14.64
CA GLY A 27 -2.78 17.08 -15.29
C GLY A 27 -1.48 16.45 -15.77
N ARG A 28 -0.64 15.98 -14.84
CA ARG A 28 0.54 15.18 -15.20
C ARG A 28 0.09 13.84 -15.78
N LYS A 29 -0.25 13.83 -17.08
CA LYS A 29 -0.84 12.70 -17.80
C LYS A 29 0.08 11.48 -17.91
N ASP A 30 1.38 11.66 -17.64
CA ASP A 30 2.37 10.62 -17.92
C ASP A 30 2.66 9.68 -16.75
N GLY A 31 2.10 9.94 -15.56
CA GLY A 31 2.43 9.14 -14.36
C GLY A 31 3.79 9.47 -13.75
N ASN A 32 4.42 10.57 -14.18
CA ASN A 32 5.74 10.98 -13.72
C ASN A 32 5.67 11.65 -12.34
N VAL A 33 6.54 11.19 -11.43
CA VAL A 33 6.81 11.80 -10.13
C VAL A 33 8.15 12.53 -10.22
N LEU A 34 8.12 13.81 -9.90
CA LEU A 34 9.28 14.69 -9.91
C LEU A 34 10.05 14.59 -8.59
N LYS A 35 11.28 15.12 -8.57
CA LYS A 35 12.12 15.04 -7.36
C LYS A 35 11.52 15.86 -6.21
N GLU A 36 10.85 16.95 -6.55
CA GLU A 36 10.27 17.94 -5.65
C GLU A 36 8.93 17.48 -5.04
N ASP A 37 8.33 16.42 -5.59
CA ASP A 37 7.08 15.90 -5.06
C ASP A 37 7.30 15.29 -3.67
N ALA A 38 6.60 15.84 -2.68
CA ALA A 38 6.66 15.36 -1.30
C ALA A 38 5.78 14.13 -1.04
N PHE A 39 4.76 13.90 -1.88
CA PHE A 39 3.76 12.85 -1.69
C PHE A 39 3.36 12.16 -2.99
N ILE A 40 2.90 10.91 -2.87
CA ILE A 40 2.32 10.08 -3.94
C ILE A 40 0.97 9.58 -3.44
N LYS A 41 0.02 9.36 -4.34
CA LYS A 41 -1.27 8.76 -4.01
C LYS A 41 -1.18 7.24 -4.16
N ALA A 42 -1.54 6.53 -3.11
CA ALA A 42 -1.85 5.10 -3.16
C ALA A 42 -3.37 4.95 -3.26
N VAL A 43 -3.83 4.42 -4.39
CA VAL A 43 -5.24 4.18 -4.68
C VAL A 43 -5.53 2.71 -4.36
N PRO A 44 -6.33 2.43 -3.31
CA PRO A 44 -6.68 1.06 -2.95
C PRO A 44 -7.43 0.34 -4.06
N THR A 45 -7.24 -0.98 -4.10
CA THR A 45 -8.05 -1.88 -4.93
C THR A 45 -9.47 -2.02 -4.37
N ASP A 46 -9.62 -2.04 -3.05
CA ASP A 46 -10.93 -1.96 -2.38
C ASP A 46 -11.48 -0.53 -2.45
N LYS A 47 -12.57 -0.34 -3.21
CA LYS A 47 -13.25 0.95 -3.42
C LYS A 47 -13.85 1.56 -2.15
N ARG A 48 -14.01 0.78 -1.08
CA ARG A 48 -14.53 1.28 0.21
C ARG A 48 -13.45 2.04 0.99
N MET A 49 -12.18 1.83 0.65
CA MET A 49 -11.05 2.48 1.32
C MET A 49 -10.72 3.83 0.66
N PRO A 50 -10.43 4.88 1.46
CA PRO A 50 -10.04 6.17 0.91
C PRO A 50 -8.66 6.09 0.26
N THR A 51 -8.37 7.03 -0.65
CA THR A 51 -7.00 7.19 -1.17
C THR A 51 -6.03 7.55 -0.06
N ILE A 52 -4.87 6.90 -0.05
CA ILE A 52 -3.85 7.04 0.97
C ILE A 52 -2.70 7.90 0.42
N LEU A 53 -2.13 8.78 1.24
CA LEU A 53 -0.94 9.56 0.88
C LEU A 53 0.32 8.83 1.37
N LEU A 54 1.23 8.57 0.44
CA LEU A 54 2.57 8.06 0.72
C LEU A 54 3.57 9.22 0.72
N GLN A 55 4.35 9.36 1.79
CA GLN A 55 5.41 10.35 1.85
C GLN A 55 6.63 9.89 1.04
N VAL A 56 7.15 10.78 0.19
CA VAL A 56 8.36 10.55 -0.60
C VAL A 56 9.58 10.82 0.26
N ASN A 57 10.18 9.74 0.76
CA ASN A 57 11.44 9.70 1.50
C ASN A 57 12.52 8.96 0.70
N ASP A 58 13.75 8.86 1.21
CA ASP A 58 14.86 8.24 0.48
C ASP A 58 14.61 6.75 0.15
N VAL A 59 13.89 6.05 1.02
CA VAL A 59 13.54 4.63 0.83
C VAL A 59 12.55 4.48 -0.33
N THR A 60 11.44 5.21 -0.29
CA THR A 60 10.42 5.18 -1.36
C THR A 60 10.99 5.69 -2.68
N ARG A 61 11.90 6.68 -2.67
CA ARG A 61 12.62 7.12 -3.87
C ARG A 61 13.45 6.00 -4.49
N LYS A 62 14.17 5.22 -3.67
CA LYS A 62 14.97 4.10 -4.15
C LYS A 62 14.12 2.95 -4.67
N VAL A 63 13.07 2.57 -3.91
CA VAL A 63 12.19 1.43 -4.25
C VAL A 63 11.37 1.73 -5.52
N LEU A 64 10.79 2.92 -5.60
CA LEU A 64 9.92 3.32 -6.72
C LEU A 64 10.68 3.98 -7.88
N LYS A 65 12.02 4.10 -7.77
CA LYS A 65 12.90 4.75 -8.77
C LYS A 65 12.45 6.17 -9.12
N ILE A 66 12.26 7.01 -8.10
CA ILE A 66 11.83 8.41 -8.22
C ILE A 66 13.06 9.33 -8.15
N PRO A 67 13.19 10.34 -9.04
CA PRO A 67 12.23 10.78 -10.05
C PRO A 67 12.09 9.80 -11.21
N GLY A 68 10.85 9.61 -11.68
CA GLY A 68 10.56 8.61 -12.70
C GLY A 68 9.06 8.39 -12.92
N ARG A 69 8.76 7.50 -13.86
CA ARG A 69 7.39 7.12 -14.19
C ARG A 69 6.91 5.99 -13.28
N LEU A 70 5.80 6.21 -12.59
CA LEU A 70 5.12 5.14 -11.87
C LEU A 70 4.34 4.26 -12.85
N ASP A 71 4.45 2.94 -12.67
CA ASP A 71 3.56 2.00 -13.35
C ASP A 71 2.26 1.88 -12.58
N LYS A 72 1.20 2.48 -13.13
CA LYS A 72 -0.15 2.49 -12.56
C LYS A 72 -0.79 1.09 -12.44
N TYR A 73 -0.22 0.09 -13.11
CA TYR A 73 -0.70 -1.29 -13.04
C TYR A 73 0.05 -2.12 -12.01
N GLN A 74 1.09 -1.60 -11.36
CA GLN A 74 1.77 -2.33 -10.30
C GLN A 74 1.00 -2.25 -8.98
N MET A 75 0.87 -3.40 -8.33
CA MET A 75 0.19 -3.55 -7.05
C MET A 75 1.21 -3.54 -5.92
N TRP A 76 0.98 -2.64 -4.97
CA TRP A 76 1.85 -2.38 -3.84
C TRP A 76 1.10 -2.54 -2.52
N PRO A 77 1.65 -3.32 -1.57
CA PRO A 77 1.12 -3.42 -0.22
C PRO A 77 1.42 -2.13 0.56
N VAL A 78 0.37 -1.53 1.12
CA VAL A 78 0.43 -0.26 1.86
C VAL A 78 -0.27 -0.43 3.21
N THR A 79 0.31 0.13 4.27
CA THR A 79 -0.32 0.19 5.58
C THR A 79 -0.56 1.64 5.97
N ILE A 80 -1.75 1.93 6.49
CA ILE A 80 -2.07 3.25 7.07
C ILE A 80 -1.31 3.40 8.39
N VAL A 81 -0.54 4.48 8.51
CA VAL A 81 0.27 4.79 9.69
C VAL A 81 -0.47 5.74 10.61
N ALA A 82 -1.09 6.77 10.05
CA ALA A 82 -1.78 7.79 10.82
C ALA A 82 -2.88 8.44 9.98
N TRP A 83 -4.00 8.77 10.64
CA TRP A 83 -5.04 9.60 10.06
C TRP A 83 -5.42 10.68 11.07
N LYS A 84 -4.96 11.90 10.82
CA LYS A 84 -5.30 13.06 11.66
C LYS A 84 -6.68 13.57 11.29
N GLU A 85 -7.44 14.04 12.27
CA GLU A 85 -8.78 14.61 12.07
C GLU A 85 -8.82 15.78 11.08
N SER A 86 -7.72 16.56 11.01
CA SER A 86 -7.59 17.69 10.08
C SER A 86 -7.24 17.26 8.64
N SER A 87 -6.97 15.98 8.40
CA SER A 87 -6.49 15.47 7.12
C SER A 87 -7.59 14.75 6.35
N THR A 88 -7.80 15.13 5.10
CA THR A 88 -8.79 14.50 4.21
C THR A 88 -8.39 13.09 3.77
N MET A 89 -7.09 12.78 3.77
CA MET A 89 -6.54 11.47 3.40
C MET A 89 -5.62 10.95 4.50
N PRO A 90 -5.64 9.64 4.80
CA PRO A 90 -4.69 9.02 5.71
C PRO A 90 -3.26 9.03 5.13
N LEU A 91 -2.28 9.06 6.03
CA LEU A 91 -0.87 8.84 5.70
C LEU A 91 -0.55 7.35 5.79
N GLY A 92 0.12 6.84 4.77
CA GLY A 92 0.55 5.45 4.69
C GLY A 92 2.04 5.29 4.43
N ARG A 93 2.48 4.04 4.50
CA ARG A 93 3.82 3.58 4.12
C ARG A 93 3.73 2.29 3.31
N LEU A 94 4.71 2.07 2.44
CA LEU A 94 4.88 0.77 1.77
C LEU A 94 5.21 -0.31 2.82
N LYS A 95 4.60 -1.49 2.68
CA LYS A 95 4.87 -2.67 3.54
C LYS A 95 5.31 -3.83 2.66
N GLY A 96 6.62 -3.95 2.41
CA GLY A 96 7.19 -5.04 1.62
C GLY A 96 7.43 -4.68 0.15
N GLN A 97 7.42 -5.71 -0.70
CA GLN A 97 7.77 -5.60 -2.12
C GLN A 97 6.53 -5.47 -3.02
N CYS A 98 6.76 -5.11 -4.29
CA CYS A 98 5.69 -5.12 -5.30
C CYS A 98 5.13 -6.53 -5.47
N ILE A 99 3.81 -6.67 -5.41
CA ILE A 99 3.11 -7.95 -5.54
C ILE A 99 3.18 -8.44 -6.99
N GLY A 100 3.14 -7.51 -7.94
CA GLY A 100 3.16 -7.78 -9.37
C GLY A 100 2.32 -6.78 -10.15
N LYS A 101 1.96 -7.13 -11.39
CA LYS A 101 1.13 -6.31 -12.25
C LYS A 101 -0.33 -6.77 -12.18
N ALA A 102 -1.27 -5.83 -12.08
CA ALA A 102 -2.69 -6.13 -12.13
C ALA A 102 -3.03 -6.92 -13.41
N GLY A 103 -3.84 -7.97 -13.25
CA GLY A 103 -4.24 -8.89 -14.30
C GLY A 103 -3.30 -10.09 -14.54
N THR A 104 -2.17 -10.19 -13.85
CA THR A 104 -1.36 -11.43 -13.85
C THR A 104 -1.82 -12.37 -12.75
N LEU A 105 -1.98 -13.66 -13.06
CA LEU A 105 -2.52 -14.67 -12.13
C LEU A 105 -1.83 -14.64 -10.75
N GLU A 106 -0.50 -14.73 -10.73
CA GLU A 106 0.30 -14.74 -9.49
C GLU A 106 0.07 -13.50 -8.62
N ALA A 107 -0.12 -12.33 -9.25
CA ALA A 107 -0.33 -11.08 -8.54
C ALA A 107 -1.75 -10.98 -7.97
N GLU A 108 -2.76 -11.49 -8.68
CA GLU A 108 -4.15 -11.54 -8.22
C GLU A 108 -4.32 -12.57 -7.08
N GLU A 109 -3.64 -13.72 -7.15
CA GLU A 109 -3.62 -14.72 -6.07
C GLU A 109 -3.06 -14.12 -4.78
N ARG A 110 -1.87 -13.49 -4.85
CA ARG A 110 -1.27 -12.81 -3.70
C ARG A 110 -2.12 -11.64 -3.20
N HIS A 111 -2.75 -10.89 -4.11
CA HIS A 111 -3.67 -9.81 -3.73
C HIS A 111 -4.84 -10.36 -2.91
N ALA A 112 -5.45 -11.45 -3.35
CA ALA A 112 -6.55 -12.10 -2.66
C ALA A 112 -6.13 -12.62 -1.28
N LEU A 113 -4.94 -13.19 -1.15
CA LEU A 113 -4.40 -13.65 0.14
C LEU A 113 -4.20 -12.47 1.11
N ILE A 114 -3.53 -11.41 0.67
CA ILE A 114 -3.23 -10.23 1.51
C ILE A 114 -4.49 -9.51 1.99
N GLU A 115 -5.48 -9.29 1.10
CA GLU A 115 -6.71 -8.57 1.47
C GLU A 115 -7.56 -9.31 2.52
N ASN A 116 -7.43 -10.65 2.56
CA ASN A 116 -8.11 -11.51 3.53
C ASN A 116 -7.20 -11.90 4.71
N GLU A 117 -6.02 -11.29 4.85
CA GLU A 117 -5.07 -11.55 5.94
C GLU A 117 -4.63 -13.03 5.99
N LEU A 118 -4.50 -13.66 4.82
CA LEU A 118 -4.10 -15.05 4.64
C LEU A 118 -2.65 -15.21 4.16
N ASP A 119 -1.91 -14.11 3.97
CA ASP A 119 -0.52 -14.14 3.51
C ASP A 119 0.45 -14.68 4.56
N ASP A 120 0.13 -14.51 5.84
CA ASP A 120 0.91 -15.04 6.97
C ASP A 120 0.65 -16.54 7.26
N HIS A 121 -0.28 -17.19 6.55
CA HIS A 121 -0.60 -18.62 6.70
C HIS A 121 0.17 -19.54 5.73
N ASP A 122 0.99 -18.95 4.86
CA ASP A 122 1.87 -19.67 3.91
C ASP A 122 3.26 -19.96 4.53
N VAL A 123 3.35 -19.87 5.86
CA VAL A 123 4.54 -20.24 6.62
C VAL A 123 4.44 -21.74 6.90
N ASP A 124 5.43 -22.52 6.43
CA ASP A 124 5.55 -23.94 6.75
C ASP A 124 5.36 -24.12 8.27
N PHE A 125 4.52 -25.08 8.66
CA PHE A 125 4.37 -25.44 10.07
C PHE A 125 5.75 -25.68 10.65
N VAL A 126 6.07 -25.03 11.76
CA VAL A 126 7.32 -25.29 12.46
C VAL A 126 7.27 -26.76 12.88
N ASP A 127 8.33 -27.52 12.56
CA ASP A 127 8.39 -28.99 12.77
C ASP A 127 8.04 -29.43 14.22
N GLU A 128 8.02 -28.50 15.18
CA GLU A 128 7.67 -28.72 16.58
C GLU A 128 6.16 -28.97 16.83
N GLU A 129 5.28 -28.68 15.87
CA GLU A 129 3.82 -28.91 16.00
C GLU A 129 3.31 -30.17 15.26
N LEU A 130 4.21 -30.95 14.64
CA LEU A 130 3.87 -32.14 13.84
C LEU A 130 3.98 -33.48 14.61
N ASP A 131 4.30 -33.46 15.90
CA ASP A 131 4.34 -34.65 16.75
C ASP A 131 3.02 -34.85 17.53
N GLU A 132 2.04 -35.53 16.91
CA GLU A 132 1.01 -36.36 17.57
C GLU A 132 0.92 -37.76 16.94
#